data_AF-A0A1I4GY02-F1
#
_entry.id   AF-A0A1I4GY02-F1
#
_cell.length_a   1.000
_cell.length_b   1.000
_cell.length_c   1.000
_cell.angle_alpha   90.00
_cell.angle_beta   90.00
_cell.angle_gamma   90.00
#
_symmetry.space_group_name_H-M   'P 1'
#
loop_
_entity.id
_entity.type
_entity.pdbx_description
1 polymer ?
#
loop_
_entity_poly.entity_id
_entity_poly.type
_entity_poly.pdbx_seq_one_letter_code
_entity_poly.pdbx_strand_id
1 'polypeptide(L)'
;THPGDGTDAYWSSGDTFDNSAGIWPGATLENEAAQNLRQQRAPMTIEQWSNLEPYQQIGDFWVVDHTTGWAYWASLLEPGHASSYLLDAAELTDAIEDTVFNGSYYYGIHVDSQLISPDNSEEFLPGGDSRLEAFLTGIKNNSMNDEGTSNPRYEVDSPPSDFNFDTMLPGRVFTMAGEQYLYLEDMGNGNHMIIRHEAIRNTSFNDQPQVLSNWFSGLDAEIQNMVQPVLIPSPAPAIDFGEVTWTDDILNWLPDNLAGLPAVAGDVTTVNPTGTPQAFALSFADIVRLSTPEGPFPTMWARGNARGTAWWTRTPVVDGTRAWSITAGPPRGRLVQTHSVTLNEGPLGDTLGVRPALIINQPN
;
A
#
# COMPACT_ATOMS: atom_id res chain seq x y z
N THR A 1 -18.02 18.13 0.77
CA THR A 1 -16.91 19.11 0.71
C THR A 1 -17.44 20.46 1.20
N HIS A 2 -16.65 21.20 1.98
CA HIS A 2 -17.02 22.50 2.57
C HIS A 2 -15.95 23.54 2.19
N PRO A 3 -16.31 24.82 1.96
CA PRO A 3 -15.32 25.89 1.78
C PRO A 3 -14.59 26.15 3.12
N GLY A 4 -13.32 25.80 3.19
CA GLY A 4 -12.41 26.12 4.30
C GLY A 4 -11.10 26.64 3.71
N ASP A 5 -10.21 27.20 4.53
CA ASP A 5 -8.96 27.86 4.09
C ASP A 5 -7.84 26.90 3.68
N GLY A 6 -8.18 25.66 3.33
CA GLY A 6 -7.21 24.64 2.90
C GLY A 6 -6.29 24.10 3.99
N THR A 7 -6.46 24.47 5.26
CA THR A 7 -5.58 24.03 6.36
C THR A 7 -6.22 23.06 7.35
N ASP A 8 -7.54 22.87 7.29
CA ASP A 8 -8.30 22.18 8.32
C ASP A 8 -8.80 20.78 7.88
N ALA A 9 -8.41 19.76 8.64
CA ALA A 9 -9.01 18.43 8.59
C ALA A 9 -10.35 18.41 9.36
N TYR A 10 -11.39 19.03 8.78
CA TYR A 10 -12.67 19.29 9.48
C TYR A 10 -13.46 18.06 9.91
N TRP A 11 -13.34 16.93 9.21
CA TRP A 11 -14.06 15.70 9.55
C TRP A 11 -13.06 14.66 10.06
N SER A 12 -13.10 14.44 11.37
CA SER A 12 -12.42 13.36 12.05
C SER A 12 -13.24 12.07 11.95
N SER A 13 -12.57 10.94 12.09
CA SER A 13 -13.26 9.65 12.18
C SER A 13 -14.30 9.68 13.29
N GLY A 14 -15.54 9.33 12.98
CA GLY A 14 -16.64 9.29 13.94
C GLY A 14 -17.44 10.58 14.08
N ASP A 15 -17.08 11.65 13.35
CA ASP A 15 -17.92 12.84 13.28
C ASP A 15 -19.20 12.51 12.51
N THR A 16 -20.37 12.87 13.03
CA THR A 16 -21.64 12.62 12.35
C THR A 16 -22.24 13.90 11.76
N PHE A 17 -22.88 13.78 10.60
CA PHE A 17 -23.70 14.83 10.01
C PHE A 17 -25.09 14.31 9.68
N ASP A 18 -26.10 14.93 10.28
CA ASP A 18 -27.51 14.63 10.04
C ASP A 18 -28.13 15.61 9.02
N ASN A 19 -28.45 15.10 7.82
CA ASN A 19 -29.14 15.88 6.79
C ASN A 19 -30.68 15.85 6.95
N SER A 20 -31.22 15.44 8.11
CA SER A 20 -32.66 15.35 8.38
C SER A 20 -33.41 16.67 8.23
N ALA A 21 -32.73 17.78 8.51
CA ALA A 21 -33.27 19.12 8.37
C ALA A 21 -33.38 19.61 6.91
N GLY A 22 -32.92 18.81 5.93
CA GLY A 22 -33.00 19.15 4.50
C GLY A 22 -32.21 20.40 4.13
N ILE A 23 -31.17 20.71 4.90
CA ILE A 23 -30.31 21.89 4.73
C ILE A 23 -29.55 21.79 3.39
N TRP A 24 -29.23 20.57 2.96
CA TRP A 24 -28.54 20.30 1.70
C TRP A 24 -29.35 19.40 0.77
N PRO A 25 -29.28 19.63 -0.57
CA PRO A 25 -29.87 18.72 -1.54
C PRO A 25 -29.29 17.31 -1.37
N GLY A 26 -30.14 16.29 -1.34
CA GLY A 26 -29.71 14.90 -1.19
C GLY A 26 -30.60 14.08 -0.26
N ALA A 27 -30.14 12.89 0.09
CA ALA A 27 -30.88 11.97 0.93
C ALA A 27 -30.87 12.43 2.41
N THR A 28 -32.01 12.22 3.07
CA THR A 28 -32.28 12.60 4.45
C THR A 28 -31.76 11.52 5.39
N LEU A 29 -30.46 11.55 5.70
CA LEU A 29 -29.80 10.53 6.51
C LEU A 29 -28.65 11.10 7.34
N GLU A 30 -28.38 10.43 8.47
CA GLU A 30 -27.21 10.66 9.31
C GLU A 30 -26.03 9.88 8.74
N ASN A 31 -24.95 10.59 8.41
CA ASN A 31 -23.71 9.99 7.95
C ASN A 31 -22.67 10.10 9.07
N GLU A 32 -21.98 9.01 9.36
CA GLU A 32 -20.74 9.03 10.14
C GLU A 32 -19.56 9.17 9.17
N ALA A 33 -18.72 10.17 9.40
CA ALA A 33 -17.49 10.38 8.66
C ALA A 33 -16.52 9.25 8.97
N ALA A 34 -16.28 8.38 7.99
CA ALA A 34 -15.12 7.51 7.99
C ALA A 34 -13.86 8.38 7.88
N GLN A 35 -12.77 8.00 8.58
CA GLN A 35 -11.52 8.74 8.56
C GLN A 35 -11.08 9.07 7.12
N ASN A 36 -10.92 10.35 6.79
CA ASN A 36 -10.34 10.77 5.51
C ASN A 36 -8.88 10.31 5.44
N LEU A 37 -8.45 9.79 4.28
CA LEU A 37 -7.05 9.49 4.03
C LEU A 37 -6.23 10.77 4.20
N ARG A 38 -5.18 10.71 5.03
CA ARG A 38 -4.31 11.87 5.26
C ARG A 38 -3.54 12.15 3.96
N GLN A 39 -3.80 13.31 3.39
CA GLN A 39 -3.09 13.74 2.19
C GLN A 39 -1.58 13.85 2.45
N GLN A 40 -0.79 13.11 1.68
CA GLN A 40 0.66 13.05 1.80
C GLN A 40 1.35 14.25 1.12
N ARG A 41 0.71 14.82 0.09
CA ARG A 41 1.25 15.91 -0.74
C ARG A 41 0.15 16.83 -1.23
N ALA A 42 0.47 18.10 -1.44
CA ALA A 42 -0.44 19.05 -2.09
C ALA A 42 -0.91 18.51 -3.45
N PRO A 43 -2.15 18.84 -3.89
CA PRO A 43 -2.61 18.49 -5.22
C PRO A 43 -1.65 19.00 -6.31
N MET A 44 -1.50 18.25 -7.39
CA MET A 44 -0.61 18.61 -8.50
C MET A 44 -1.26 18.32 -9.84
N THR A 45 -0.75 18.91 -10.92
CA THR A 45 -1.21 18.60 -12.28
C THR A 45 -0.68 17.23 -12.73
N ILE A 46 -1.34 16.59 -13.68
CA ILE A 46 -0.86 15.35 -14.30
C ILE A 46 0.52 15.53 -14.98
N GLU A 47 0.87 16.76 -15.37
CA GLU A 47 2.20 17.10 -15.83
C GLU A 47 3.25 17.08 -14.71
N GLN A 48 2.97 17.76 -13.60
CA GLN A 48 3.85 17.75 -12.44
C GLN A 48 4.03 16.32 -11.90
N TRP A 49 2.94 15.56 -11.86
CA TRP A 49 2.95 14.14 -11.50
C TRP A 49 3.86 13.32 -12.43
N SER A 50 3.80 13.53 -13.75
CA SER A 50 4.66 12.79 -14.69
C SER A 50 6.15 13.08 -14.54
N ASN A 51 6.51 14.20 -13.90
CA ASN A 51 7.91 14.56 -13.61
C ASN A 51 8.41 13.99 -12.27
N LEU A 52 7.55 13.35 -11.48
CA LEU A 52 7.95 12.66 -10.26
C LEU A 52 8.72 11.38 -10.60
N GLU A 53 9.59 10.95 -9.69
CA GLU A 53 10.20 9.63 -9.79
C GLU A 53 9.13 8.54 -9.61
N PRO A 54 9.25 7.35 -10.25
CA PRO A 54 8.20 6.32 -10.26
C PRO A 54 7.62 5.95 -8.89
N TYR A 55 8.47 5.91 -7.86
CA TYR A 55 8.06 5.58 -6.49
C TYR A 55 7.27 6.70 -5.78
N GLN A 56 7.31 7.91 -6.32
CA GLN A 56 6.61 9.09 -5.79
C GLN A 56 5.27 9.33 -6.48
N GLN A 57 5.03 8.66 -7.60
CA GLN A 57 3.85 8.83 -8.45
C GLN A 57 2.59 8.14 -7.90
N ILE A 58 2.72 7.21 -6.96
CA ILE A 58 1.60 6.55 -6.29
C ILE A 58 1.56 6.96 -4.82
N GLY A 59 0.39 7.36 -4.33
CA GLY A 59 0.21 7.76 -2.93
C GLY A 59 -1.09 8.51 -2.66
N ASP A 60 -1.26 8.95 -1.41
CA ASP A 60 -2.48 9.59 -0.94
C ASP A 60 -2.49 11.09 -1.29
N PHE A 61 -2.69 11.40 -2.57
CA PHE A 61 -2.78 12.79 -3.05
C PHE A 61 -3.59 12.87 -4.36
N TRP A 62 -4.03 14.08 -4.69
CA TRP A 62 -4.83 14.35 -5.88
C TRP A 62 -3.96 14.78 -7.08
N VAL A 63 -4.26 14.23 -8.25
CA VAL A 63 -3.66 14.58 -9.53
C VAL A 63 -4.73 15.12 -10.48
N VAL A 64 -4.51 16.33 -10.98
CA VAL A 64 -5.49 17.07 -11.80
C VAL A 64 -5.15 16.96 -13.28
N ASP A 65 -6.07 16.41 -14.06
CA ASP A 65 -6.05 16.50 -15.52
C ASP A 65 -6.73 17.80 -15.95
N HIS A 66 -5.92 18.77 -16.35
CA HIS A 66 -6.38 20.08 -16.80
C HIS A 66 -7.07 20.04 -18.18
N THR A 67 -6.92 18.96 -18.95
CA THR A 67 -7.55 18.80 -20.26
C THR A 67 -9.06 18.55 -20.10
N THR A 68 -9.42 17.75 -19.11
CA THR A 68 -10.81 17.36 -18.84
C THR A 68 -11.42 18.07 -17.63
N GLY A 69 -10.58 18.61 -16.74
CA GLY A 69 -10.98 19.19 -15.46
C GLY A 69 -11.19 18.16 -14.35
N TRP A 70 -10.95 16.87 -14.61
CA TRP A 70 -11.04 15.82 -13.59
C TRP A 70 -9.85 15.84 -12.63
N ALA A 71 -10.10 15.50 -11.36
CA ALA A 71 -9.08 15.21 -10.37
C ALA A 71 -9.16 13.74 -9.97
N TYR A 72 -8.02 13.05 -10.00
CA TYR A 72 -7.91 11.64 -9.69
C TYR A 72 -7.10 11.43 -8.41
N TRP A 73 -7.46 10.43 -7.62
CA TRP A 73 -6.69 10.03 -6.45
C TRP A 73 -5.56 9.10 -6.88
N ALA A 74 -4.31 9.37 -6.46
CA ALA A 74 -3.12 8.67 -6.94
C ALA A 74 -2.83 7.32 -6.27
N SER A 75 -3.84 6.69 -5.66
CA SER A 75 -3.76 5.35 -5.08
C SER A 75 -5.12 4.64 -5.16
N LEU A 76 -5.14 3.32 -4.95
CA LEU A 76 -6.39 2.58 -4.88
C LEU A 76 -7.13 2.91 -3.57
N LEU A 77 -8.43 3.25 -3.67
CA LEU A 77 -9.29 3.44 -2.50
C LEU A 77 -9.88 2.10 -2.06
N GLU A 78 -9.68 1.74 -0.79
CA GLU A 78 -10.26 0.52 -0.21
C GLU A 78 -11.66 0.77 0.35
N PRO A 79 -12.47 -0.28 0.56
CA PRO A 79 -13.76 -0.16 1.25
C PRO A 79 -13.65 0.56 2.60
N GLY A 80 -14.46 1.60 2.78
CA GLY A 80 -14.49 2.41 4.00
C GLY A 80 -13.48 3.55 4.03
N HIS A 81 -12.73 3.79 2.95
CA HIS A 81 -11.95 5.02 2.79
C HIS A 81 -12.75 6.14 2.16
N ALA A 82 -12.44 7.36 2.59
CA ALA A 82 -12.85 8.58 1.94
C ALA A 82 -11.60 9.41 1.65
N SER A 83 -11.57 10.06 0.49
CA SER A 83 -10.63 11.13 0.19
C SER A 83 -11.37 12.46 0.20
N SER A 84 -10.67 13.53 0.57
CA SER A 84 -11.21 14.88 0.57
C SER A 84 -10.45 15.75 -0.43
N TYR A 85 -11.17 16.43 -1.31
CA TYR A 85 -10.63 17.46 -2.19
C TYR A 85 -11.24 18.80 -1.83
N LEU A 86 -10.41 19.81 -1.56
CA LEU A 86 -10.84 21.16 -1.21
C LEU A 86 -10.70 22.06 -2.43
N LEU A 87 -11.78 22.77 -2.76
CA LEU A 87 -11.78 23.82 -3.77
C LEU A 87 -11.68 25.15 -3.02
N ASP A 88 -10.51 25.77 -3.11
CA ASP A 88 -10.09 26.88 -2.25
C ASP A 88 -10.82 28.20 -2.59
N ALA A 89 -10.85 28.59 -3.87
CA ALA A 89 -11.61 29.74 -4.32
C ALA A 89 -11.90 29.71 -5.82
N ALA A 90 -13.06 30.25 -6.20
CA ALA A 90 -13.30 30.73 -7.55
C ALA A 90 -13.11 32.25 -7.55
N GLU A 91 -11.96 32.73 -7.99
CA GLU A 91 -11.67 34.16 -8.07
C GLU A 91 -12.08 34.72 -9.43
N LEU A 92 -13.01 35.68 -9.41
CA LEU A 92 -13.35 36.46 -10.59
C LEU A 92 -12.19 37.44 -10.85
N THR A 93 -11.59 37.38 -12.03
CA THR A 93 -10.51 38.32 -12.38
C THR A 93 -11.08 39.63 -12.91
N ASP A 94 -10.36 40.74 -12.69
CA ASP A 94 -10.73 42.09 -13.14
C ASP A 94 -11.00 42.16 -14.67
N ALA A 95 -10.45 41.22 -15.44
CA ALA A 95 -10.67 41.12 -16.89
C ALA A 95 -12.15 40.82 -17.29
N ILE A 96 -12.94 40.22 -16.40
CA ILE A 96 -14.38 40.00 -16.61
C ILE A 96 -15.17 41.30 -16.39
N GLU A 97 -14.70 42.17 -15.49
CA GLU A 97 -15.34 43.47 -15.27
C GLU A 97 -15.38 44.26 -16.59
N ASP A 98 -14.26 44.32 -17.34
CA ASP A 98 -14.16 45.07 -18.60
C ASP A 98 -15.03 44.52 -19.76
N THR A 99 -15.52 43.28 -19.69
CA THR A 99 -16.25 42.62 -20.79
C THR A 99 -17.74 42.38 -20.52
N VAL A 100 -18.16 42.35 -19.25
CA VAL A 100 -19.54 41.97 -18.86
C VAL A 100 -20.25 43.09 -18.08
N PHE A 101 -19.89 44.36 -18.31
CA PHE A 101 -20.61 45.52 -17.76
C PHE A 101 -21.99 45.72 -18.43
N ASN A 102 -22.98 44.87 -18.07
CA ASN A 102 -24.42 45.22 -18.06
C ASN A 102 -25.34 44.11 -17.48
N GLY A 103 -24.94 43.40 -16.41
CA GLY A 103 -25.83 42.40 -15.79
C GLY A 103 -25.39 41.87 -14.42
N SER A 104 -26.29 41.12 -13.77
CA SER A 104 -25.98 40.29 -12.60
C SER A 104 -25.33 39.00 -13.06
N TYR A 105 -24.15 38.67 -12.52
CA TYR A 105 -23.47 37.41 -12.82
C TYR A 105 -23.72 36.39 -11.69
N TYR A 106 -23.83 35.13 -12.08
CA TYR A 106 -23.87 33.97 -11.18
C TYR A 106 -22.74 33.05 -11.61
N TYR A 107 -21.84 32.72 -10.69
CA TYR A 107 -20.92 31.62 -10.85
C TYR A 107 -21.34 30.52 -9.86
N GLY A 108 -21.31 29.28 -10.30
CA GLY A 108 -21.57 28.11 -9.48
C GLY A 108 -20.50 27.08 -9.73
N ILE A 109 -20.00 26.47 -8.67
CA ILE A 109 -19.09 25.33 -8.75
C ILE A 109 -19.95 24.08 -8.73
N HIS A 110 -20.01 23.37 -9.85
CA HIS A 110 -20.64 22.05 -9.91
C HIS A 110 -19.55 21.00 -9.73
N VAL A 111 -19.66 20.21 -8.66
CA VAL A 111 -18.75 19.10 -8.37
C VAL A 111 -19.52 17.81 -8.59
N ASP A 112 -19.02 16.99 -9.51
CA ASP A 112 -19.47 15.63 -9.71
C ASP A 112 -18.37 14.68 -9.22
N SER A 113 -18.74 13.69 -8.42
CA SER A 113 -17.81 12.69 -7.90
C SER A 113 -18.18 11.32 -8.41
N GLN A 114 -17.22 10.61 -9.00
CA GLN A 114 -17.41 9.26 -9.49
C GLN A 114 -16.39 8.33 -8.83
N LEU A 115 -16.85 7.14 -8.42
CA LEU A 115 -15.99 6.05 -7.99
C LEU A 115 -15.88 5.07 -9.16
N ILE A 116 -14.66 4.66 -9.45
CA ILE A 116 -14.37 3.82 -10.60
C ILE A 116 -13.69 2.56 -10.10
N SER A 117 -14.24 1.41 -10.45
CA SER A 117 -13.52 0.16 -10.21
C SER A 117 -12.32 0.09 -11.16
N PRO A 118 -11.20 -0.52 -10.74
CA PRO A 118 -10.06 -0.78 -11.61
C PRO A 118 -10.45 -1.32 -12.99
N ASP A 119 -11.45 -2.20 -13.06
CA ASP A 119 -11.89 -2.83 -14.31
C ASP A 119 -12.56 -1.86 -15.31
N ASN A 120 -13.04 -0.70 -14.86
CA ASN A 120 -13.77 0.27 -15.69
C ASN A 120 -13.02 1.59 -15.88
N SER A 121 -11.74 1.68 -15.49
CA SER A 121 -10.98 2.94 -15.57
C SER A 121 -10.84 3.48 -17.00
N GLU A 122 -10.96 2.61 -18.01
CA GLU A 122 -10.83 2.99 -19.43
C GLU A 122 -11.96 3.94 -19.87
N GLU A 123 -13.09 3.99 -19.15
CA GLU A 123 -14.22 4.89 -19.43
C GLU A 123 -13.86 6.38 -19.31
N PHE A 124 -12.75 6.71 -18.61
CA PHE A 124 -12.30 8.07 -18.35
C PHE A 124 -11.17 8.53 -19.27
N LEU A 125 -10.64 7.64 -20.12
CA LEU A 125 -9.61 7.97 -21.09
C LEU A 125 -10.07 8.95 -22.19
N PRO A 126 -11.31 8.91 -22.70
CA PRO A 126 -11.72 9.78 -23.79
C PRO A 126 -11.59 11.28 -23.46
N GLY A 127 -10.76 11.98 -24.24
CA GLY A 127 -10.51 13.41 -24.06
C GLY A 127 -9.53 13.76 -22.92
N GLY A 128 -9.01 12.75 -22.22
CA GLY A 128 -8.00 12.89 -21.19
C GLY A 128 -6.64 13.31 -21.72
N ASP A 129 -5.80 13.80 -20.81
CA ASP A 129 -4.38 14.02 -21.08
C ASP A 129 -3.68 12.71 -21.55
N SER A 130 -2.70 12.82 -22.44
CA SER A 130 -1.94 11.66 -22.95
C SER A 130 -1.27 10.80 -21.87
N ARG A 131 -1.06 11.35 -20.67
CA ARG A 131 -0.47 10.66 -19.51
C ARG A 131 -1.49 9.89 -18.68
N LEU A 132 -2.79 10.09 -18.90
CA LEU A 132 -3.87 9.53 -18.08
C LEU A 132 -3.92 8.00 -18.14
N GLU A 133 -3.64 7.40 -19.30
CA GLU A 133 -3.62 5.93 -19.42
C GLU A 133 -2.52 5.30 -18.56
N ALA A 134 -1.31 5.87 -18.61
CA ALA A 134 -0.19 5.42 -17.78
C ALA A 134 -0.48 5.65 -16.28
N PHE A 135 -1.10 6.77 -15.93
CA PHE A 135 -1.53 7.08 -14.56
C PHE A 135 -2.51 6.01 -14.02
N LEU A 136 -3.59 5.74 -14.75
CA LEU A 136 -4.61 4.78 -14.31
C LEU A 136 -4.05 3.35 -14.27
N THR A 137 -3.24 2.97 -15.25
CA THR A 137 -2.61 1.63 -15.28
C THR A 137 -1.62 1.46 -14.13
N GLY A 138 -0.82 2.49 -13.84
CA GLY A 138 0.15 2.42 -12.77
C GLY A 138 -0.48 2.31 -11.37
N ILE A 139 -1.61 3.00 -11.15
CA ILE A 139 -2.40 2.84 -9.91
C ILE A 139 -2.92 1.40 -9.78
N LYS A 140 -3.46 0.83 -10.85
CA LYS A 140 -3.94 -0.57 -10.85
C LYS A 140 -2.83 -1.55 -10.49
N ASN A 141 -1.66 -1.38 -11.10
CA ASN A 141 -0.51 -2.25 -10.89
C ASN A 141 0.23 -1.99 -9.57
N ASN A 142 -0.15 -0.91 -8.85
CA ASN A 142 0.62 -0.33 -7.75
C ASN A 142 2.10 -0.11 -8.12
N SER A 143 2.36 0.21 -9.39
CA SER A 143 3.70 0.41 -9.94
C SER A 143 3.63 1.17 -11.27
N MET A 144 4.52 2.14 -11.44
CA MET A 144 4.53 3.03 -12.62
C MET A 144 5.44 2.56 -13.77
N ASN A 145 5.92 1.32 -13.74
CA ASN A 145 6.98 0.89 -14.66
C ASN A 145 6.51 0.48 -16.08
N ASP A 146 5.30 0.82 -16.52
CA ASP A 146 4.77 0.25 -17.77
C ASP A 146 5.47 0.73 -19.06
N GLU A 147 6.38 1.72 -18.99
CA GLU A 147 7.36 1.92 -20.05
C GLU A 147 8.41 0.80 -20.05
N GLY A 148 8.14 -0.28 -20.79
CA GLY A 148 9.16 -1.26 -21.19
C GLY A 148 9.11 -2.62 -20.48
N THR A 149 8.11 -2.92 -19.65
CA THR A 149 7.89 -4.32 -19.17
C THR A 149 6.92 -5.06 -20.08
N SER A 150 7.24 -6.31 -20.43
CA SER A 150 6.33 -7.24 -21.10
C SER A 150 5.48 -8.06 -20.12
N ASN A 151 5.55 -7.72 -18.83
CA ASN A 151 4.91 -8.49 -17.76
C ASN A 151 3.38 -8.36 -17.84
N PRO A 152 2.63 -9.47 -17.65
CA PRO A 152 1.17 -9.45 -17.58
C PRO A 152 0.62 -8.41 -16.61
N ARG A 153 -0.60 -7.94 -16.90
CA ARG A 153 -1.36 -7.09 -15.98
C ARG A 153 -1.72 -7.88 -14.71
N TYR A 154 -1.85 -7.20 -13.58
CA TYR A 154 -2.02 -7.86 -12.29
C TYR A 154 -3.32 -8.66 -12.15
N GLU A 155 -4.38 -8.30 -12.88
CA GLU A 155 -5.67 -8.98 -12.89
C GLU A 155 -5.68 -10.27 -13.73
N VAL A 156 -4.65 -10.49 -14.54
CA VAL A 156 -4.51 -11.68 -15.37
C VAL A 156 -3.70 -12.72 -14.61
N ASP A 157 -4.33 -13.85 -14.30
CA ASP A 157 -3.62 -15.02 -13.80
C ASP A 157 -2.80 -15.65 -14.92
N SER A 158 -1.48 -15.50 -14.84
CA SER A 158 -0.53 -15.97 -15.86
C SER A 158 0.40 -17.06 -15.31
N PRO A 159 0.87 -17.97 -16.17
CA PRO A 159 1.93 -18.91 -15.80
C PRO A 159 3.23 -18.16 -15.47
N PRO A 160 4.13 -18.76 -14.67
CA PRO A 160 5.39 -18.13 -14.31
C PRO A 160 6.23 -17.70 -15.52
N SER A 161 6.23 -18.50 -16.59
CA SER A 161 6.97 -18.22 -17.84
C SER A 161 6.63 -16.89 -18.52
N ASP A 162 5.48 -16.29 -18.22
CA ASP A 162 5.08 -15.01 -18.81
C ASP A 162 5.72 -13.81 -18.10
N PHE A 163 6.28 -14.02 -16.91
CA PHE A 163 6.88 -12.97 -16.10
C PHE A 163 8.40 -12.88 -16.32
N ASN A 164 8.86 -11.66 -16.59
CA ASN A 164 10.25 -11.23 -16.56
C ASN A 164 10.50 -10.42 -15.27
N PHE A 165 10.99 -11.10 -14.24
CA PHE A 165 11.25 -10.50 -12.92
C PHE A 165 12.39 -9.48 -12.91
N ASP A 166 13.37 -9.58 -13.83
CA ASP A 166 14.48 -8.63 -13.96
C ASP A 166 14.01 -7.20 -14.31
N THR A 167 12.81 -7.08 -14.86
CA THR A 167 12.21 -5.79 -15.26
C THR A 167 11.14 -5.29 -14.28
N MET A 168 10.85 -6.06 -13.22
CA MET A 168 9.88 -5.65 -12.22
C MET A 168 10.47 -4.64 -11.23
N LEU A 169 9.73 -3.57 -10.96
CA LEU A 169 10.05 -2.67 -9.86
C LEU A 169 9.45 -3.18 -8.54
N PRO A 170 10.15 -2.95 -7.42
CA PRO A 170 9.58 -3.09 -6.08
C PRO A 170 8.19 -2.47 -5.95
N GLY A 171 7.28 -3.16 -5.27
CA GLY A 171 5.91 -2.69 -5.02
C GLY A 171 4.89 -3.09 -6.09
N ARG A 172 5.31 -3.67 -7.22
CA ARG A 172 4.40 -4.17 -8.26
C ARG A 172 3.56 -5.34 -7.75
N VAL A 173 2.25 -5.26 -7.96
CA VAL A 173 1.32 -6.38 -7.75
C VAL A 173 1.19 -7.19 -9.04
N PHE A 174 1.14 -8.51 -8.93
CA PHE A 174 0.94 -9.41 -10.07
C PHE A 174 0.26 -10.72 -9.63
N THR A 175 -0.42 -11.40 -10.55
CA THR A 175 -1.08 -12.69 -10.29
C THR A 175 -0.39 -13.79 -11.08
N MET A 176 0.14 -14.78 -10.38
CA MET A 176 0.92 -15.87 -10.96
C MET A 176 0.47 -17.20 -10.38
N ALA A 177 0.06 -18.13 -11.26
CA ALA A 177 -0.37 -19.48 -10.91
C ALA A 177 -1.41 -19.53 -9.77
N GLY A 178 -2.46 -18.72 -9.88
CA GLY A 178 -3.60 -18.69 -8.96
C GLY A 178 -3.38 -17.92 -7.66
N GLU A 179 -2.21 -17.31 -7.45
CA GLU A 179 -1.90 -16.50 -6.27
C GLU A 179 -1.48 -15.09 -6.69
N GLN A 180 -1.90 -14.10 -5.89
CA GLN A 180 -1.49 -12.72 -6.08
C GLN A 180 -0.29 -12.39 -5.18
N TYR A 181 0.73 -11.78 -5.75
CA TYR A 181 1.99 -11.44 -5.12
C TYR A 181 2.29 -9.94 -5.22
N LEU A 182 3.13 -9.48 -4.32
CA LEU A 182 3.82 -8.20 -4.36
C LEU A 182 5.31 -8.49 -4.60
N TYR A 183 5.88 -7.87 -5.63
CA TYR A 183 7.31 -7.95 -5.90
C TYR A 183 8.08 -7.08 -4.89
N LEU A 184 9.07 -7.66 -4.20
CA LEU A 184 9.82 -6.96 -3.15
C LEU A 184 11.13 -6.38 -3.67
N GLU A 185 11.99 -7.21 -4.25
CA GLU A 185 13.30 -6.76 -4.73
C GLU A 185 13.97 -7.81 -5.64
N ASP A 186 14.93 -7.32 -6.42
CA ASP A 186 15.98 -8.14 -7.03
C ASP A 186 17.09 -8.38 -5.98
N MET A 187 17.32 -9.65 -5.64
CA MET A 187 18.36 -10.07 -4.69
C MET A 187 19.69 -10.40 -5.38
N GLY A 188 19.78 -10.21 -6.69
CA GLY A 188 20.91 -10.53 -7.53
C GLY A 188 21.04 -12.03 -7.85
N ASN A 189 21.86 -12.34 -8.84
CA ASN A 189 22.07 -13.71 -9.36
C ASN A 189 20.77 -14.38 -9.84
N GLY A 190 19.82 -13.59 -10.37
CA GLY A 190 18.51 -14.06 -10.83
C GLY A 190 17.55 -14.45 -9.69
N ASN A 191 17.89 -14.11 -8.44
CA ASN A 191 16.99 -14.35 -7.31
C ASN A 191 16.12 -13.12 -7.09
N HIS A 192 14.82 -13.34 -6.96
CA HIS A 192 13.85 -12.28 -6.71
C HIS A 192 13.06 -12.60 -5.46
N MET A 193 12.87 -11.60 -4.59
CA MET A 193 12.02 -11.76 -3.42
C MET A 193 10.60 -11.30 -3.74
N ILE A 194 9.63 -12.14 -3.41
CA ILE A 194 8.20 -11.84 -3.56
C ILE A 194 7.47 -12.20 -2.28
N ILE A 195 6.35 -11.54 -2.02
CA ILE A 195 5.49 -11.83 -0.88
C ILE A 195 4.05 -11.96 -1.33
N ARG A 196 3.29 -12.87 -0.72
CA ARG A 196 1.85 -12.97 -0.97
C ARG A 196 1.20 -11.61 -0.72
N HIS A 197 0.34 -11.17 -1.64
CA HIS A 197 -0.24 -9.82 -1.56
C HIS A 197 -1.22 -9.70 -0.38
N GLU A 198 -2.01 -10.73 -0.10
CA GLU A 198 -2.86 -10.83 1.11
C GLU A 198 -2.21 -11.74 2.17
N ALA A 199 -2.36 -11.44 3.46
CA ALA A 199 -1.99 -12.38 4.52
C ALA A 199 -3.01 -13.53 4.64
N ILE A 200 -2.55 -14.71 5.04
CA ILE A 200 -3.41 -15.82 5.46
C ILE A 200 -3.96 -15.46 6.83
N ARG A 201 -5.25 -15.14 6.89
CA ARG A 201 -5.93 -14.60 8.06
C ARG A 201 -6.25 -15.66 9.12
N ASN A 202 -6.50 -15.19 10.34
CA ASN A 202 -6.96 -16.00 11.47
C ASN A 202 -5.92 -17.04 11.91
N THR A 203 -4.65 -16.67 11.87
CA THR A 203 -3.52 -17.53 12.23
C THR A 203 -2.65 -16.87 13.29
N SER A 204 -2.18 -17.65 14.25
CA SER A 204 -1.29 -17.15 15.30
C SER A 204 0.18 -17.16 14.89
N PHE A 205 1.02 -16.48 15.66
CA PHE A 205 2.47 -16.56 15.51
C PHE A 205 2.98 -18.00 15.74
N ASN A 206 2.40 -18.72 16.70
CA ASN A 206 2.76 -20.11 16.98
C ASN A 206 2.41 -21.06 15.81
N ASP A 207 1.34 -20.76 15.06
CA ASP A 207 0.95 -21.54 13.88
C ASP A 207 1.79 -21.19 12.64
N GLN A 208 2.56 -20.08 12.67
CA GLN A 208 3.25 -19.52 11.52
C GLN A 208 4.09 -20.56 10.74
N PRO A 209 4.92 -21.41 11.38
CA PRO A 209 5.68 -22.42 10.65
C PRO A 209 4.79 -23.42 9.88
N GLN A 210 3.68 -23.85 10.48
CA GLN A 210 2.77 -24.80 9.84
C GLN A 210 1.98 -24.13 8.71
N VAL A 211 1.55 -22.88 8.89
CA VAL A 211 0.83 -22.11 7.87
C VAL A 211 1.71 -21.89 6.63
N LEU A 212 2.97 -21.48 6.84
CA LEU A 212 3.95 -21.32 5.76
C LEU A 212 4.18 -22.63 5.01
N SER A 213 4.36 -23.74 5.74
CA SER A 213 4.58 -25.07 5.15
C SER A 213 3.36 -25.57 4.36
N ASN A 214 2.15 -25.40 4.90
CA ASN A 214 0.91 -25.79 4.23
C ASN A 214 0.68 -24.98 2.95
N TRP A 215 0.87 -23.65 3.02
CA TRP A 215 0.72 -22.79 1.86
C TRP A 215 1.73 -23.14 0.77
N PHE A 216 3.02 -23.27 1.12
CA PHE A 216 4.06 -23.66 0.16
C PHE A 216 3.78 -24.99 -0.53
N SER A 217 3.32 -25.99 0.24
CA SER A 217 2.98 -27.32 -0.29
C SER A 217 1.76 -27.31 -1.23
N GLY A 218 0.90 -26.29 -1.10
CA GLY A 218 -0.29 -26.10 -1.93
C GLY A 218 -0.06 -25.27 -3.20
N LEU A 219 1.13 -24.68 -3.37
CA LEU A 219 1.47 -23.91 -4.57
C LEU A 219 1.58 -24.81 -5.80
N ASP A 220 1.42 -24.21 -6.98
CA ASP A 220 1.71 -24.91 -8.24
C ASP A 220 3.15 -25.46 -8.26
N ALA A 221 3.35 -26.63 -8.87
CA ALA A 221 4.63 -27.30 -8.90
C ALA A 221 5.72 -26.48 -9.60
N GLU A 222 5.36 -25.68 -10.62
CA GLU A 222 6.30 -24.79 -11.30
C GLU A 222 6.83 -23.71 -10.35
N ILE A 223 5.97 -23.18 -9.48
CA ILE A 223 6.37 -22.25 -8.41
C ILE A 223 7.28 -22.93 -7.39
N GLN A 224 6.89 -24.11 -6.91
CA GLN A 224 7.72 -24.85 -5.93
C GLN A 224 9.13 -25.12 -6.48
N ASN A 225 9.26 -25.38 -7.78
CA ASN A 225 10.54 -25.68 -8.42
C ASN A 225 11.47 -24.47 -8.58
N MET A 226 10.94 -23.24 -8.66
CA MET A 226 11.77 -22.02 -8.72
C MET A 226 12.14 -21.47 -7.34
N VAL A 227 11.47 -21.90 -6.27
CA VAL A 227 11.72 -21.39 -4.93
C VAL A 227 13.10 -21.82 -4.44
N GLN A 228 13.82 -20.85 -3.91
CA GLN A 228 15.14 -21.02 -3.36
C GLN A 228 15.09 -21.41 -1.89
N PRO A 229 16.04 -22.24 -1.43
CA PRO A 229 16.25 -22.45 0.00
C PRO A 229 16.71 -21.14 0.67
N VAL A 230 16.26 -20.90 1.90
CA VAL A 230 16.58 -19.69 2.67
C VAL A 230 17.22 -20.00 4.02
N LEU A 231 18.00 -19.05 4.54
CA LEU A 231 18.56 -19.12 5.89
C LEU A 231 17.61 -18.45 6.88
N ILE A 232 16.95 -19.23 7.73
CA ILE A 232 16.12 -18.73 8.84
C ILE A 232 16.81 -19.11 10.16
N PRO A 233 17.18 -18.13 11.01
CA PRO A 233 17.77 -18.43 12.31
C PRO A 233 16.80 -19.21 13.22
N SER A 234 17.33 -20.16 13.99
CA SER A 234 16.57 -20.92 14.97
C SER A 234 17.34 -21.01 16.30
N PRO A 235 16.91 -20.33 17.38
CA PRO A 235 15.76 -19.41 17.41
C PRO A 235 16.02 -18.12 16.62
N ALA A 236 14.94 -17.47 16.17
CA ALA A 236 15.02 -16.12 15.61
C ALA A 236 15.45 -15.12 16.70
N PRO A 237 16.27 -14.10 16.38
CA PRO A 237 16.66 -13.06 17.33
C PRO A 237 15.45 -12.32 17.87
N ALA A 238 15.36 -12.17 19.20
CA ALA A 238 14.29 -11.46 19.86
C ALA A 238 14.67 -10.01 20.17
N ILE A 239 13.69 -9.10 20.16
CA ILE A 239 13.88 -7.70 20.55
C ILE A 239 12.65 -7.13 21.23
N ASP A 240 12.86 -6.38 22.32
CA ASP A 240 11.81 -5.66 23.01
C ASP A 240 11.65 -4.25 22.43
N PHE A 241 10.41 -3.75 22.40
CA PHE A 241 10.13 -2.38 21.95
C PHE A 241 10.95 -1.30 22.67
N GLY A 242 11.24 -1.49 23.96
CA GLY A 242 12.03 -0.53 24.74
C GLY A 242 13.49 -0.41 24.30
N GLU A 243 14.00 -1.38 23.52
CA GLU A 243 15.35 -1.36 22.93
C GLU A 243 15.38 -0.64 21.58
N VAL A 244 14.22 -0.29 21.01
CA VAL A 244 14.11 0.38 19.71
C VAL A 244 13.90 1.88 19.89
N THR A 245 14.82 2.67 19.36
CA THR A 245 14.61 4.12 19.18
C THR A 245 14.03 4.34 17.79
N TRP A 246 12.95 5.10 17.70
CA TRP A 246 12.22 5.35 16.46
C TRP A 246 12.56 6.72 15.89
N THR A 247 12.58 6.84 14.56
CA THR A 247 12.77 8.12 13.87
C THR A 247 11.67 9.10 14.26
N ASP A 248 12.09 10.29 14.71
CA ASP A 248 11.22 11.32 15.26
C ASP A 248 10.24 11.84 14.20
N ASP A 249 8.95 11.73 14.51
CA ASP A 249 7.74 12.23 13.82
C ASP A 249 6.83 11.21 13.15
N ILE A 250 7.22 9.92 13.04
CA ILE A 250 6.34 8.88 12.51
C ILE A 250 6.30 7.66 13.45
N LEU A 251 5.16 7.49 14.14
CA LEU A 251 4.95 6.46 15.16
C LEU A 251 5.27 5.05 14.63
N ASN A 252 6.31 4.46 15.20
CA ASN A 252 6.78 3.10 14.94
C ASN A 252 7.03 2.79 13.44
N TRP A 253 7.53 3.77 12.70
CA TRP A 253 7.84 3.62 11.27
C TRP A 253 9.18 2.93 11.03
N LEU A 254 10.28 3.62 11.34
CA LEU A 254 11.64 3.14 11.16
C LEU A 254 12.44 3.30 12.45
N PRO A 255 13.28 2.30 12.81
CA PRO A 255 14.19 2.40 13.92
C PRO A 255 15.44 3.22 13.54
N ASP A 256 15.88 4.12 14.41
CA ASP A 256 17.13 4.88 14.25
C ASP A 256 18.36 4.12 14.75
N ASN A 257 18.17 3.12 15.62
CA ASN A 257 19.24 2.43 16.32
C ASN A 257 19.43 0.96 15.93
N LEU A 258 18.77 0.48 14.86
CA LEU A 258 18.81 -0.95 14.49
C LEU A 258 20.25 -1.45 14.25
N ALA A 259 21.12 -0.63 13.66
CA ALA A 259 22.54 -0.98 13.46
C ALA A 259 23.29 -1.26 14.78
N GLY A 260 22.83 -0.72 15.92
CA GLY A 260 23.35 -1.00 17.25
C GLY A 260 22.85 -2.32 17.86
N LEU A 261 21.96 -3.04 17.17
CA LEU A 261 21.31 -4.28 17.61
C LEU A 261 21.68 -5.43 16.66
N PRO A 262 22.96 -5.89 16.65
CA PRO A 262 23.52 -6.66 15.55
C PRO A 262 22.87 -8.02 15.32
N ALA A 263 22.35 -8.68 16.36
CA ALA A 263 21.63 -9.95 16.19
C ALA A 263 20.34 -9.77 15.38
N VAL A 264 19.59 -8.70 15.66
CA VAL A 264 18.33 -8.39 14.99
C VAL A 264 18.59 -7.81 13.61
N ALA A 265 19.52 -6.85 13.50
CA ALA A 265 19.93 -6.26 12.24
C ALA A 265 20.50 -7.30 11.25
N GLY A 266 21.13 -8.36 11.76
CA GLY A 266 21.66 -9.46 10.98
C GLY A 266 20.62 -10.52 10.56
N ASP A 267 19.39 -10.50 11.09
CA ASP A 267 18.30 -11.40 10.68
C ASP A 267 17.68 -10.96 9.35
N VAL A 268 18.50 -10.74 8.32
CA VAL A 268 18.04 -10.46 6.96
C VAL A 268 17.93 -11.78 6.20
N THR A 269 16.80 -12.01 5.52
CA THR A 269 16.62 -13.25 4.77
C THR A 269 17.57 -13.29 3.57
N THR A 270 18.28 -14.40 3.42
CA THR A 270 19.18 -14.65 2.29
C THR A 270 19.03 -16.08 1.78
N VAL A 271 19.44 -16.31 0.53
CA VAL A 271 19.49 -17.66 -0.05
C VAL A 271 20.50 -18.52 0.71
N ASN A 272 20.10 -19.75 1.04
CA ASN A 272 20.97 -20.78 1.61
C ASN A 272 21.13 -21.93 0.62
N PRO A 273 22.17 -21.95 -0.23
CA PRO A 273 22.33 -22.95 -1.29
C PRO A 273 22.34 -24.42 -0.82
N THR A 274 22.52 -24.67 0.48
CA THR A 274 22.56 -26.01 1.08
C THR A 274 21.26 -26.42 1.78
N GLY A 275 20.28 -25.50 1.84
CA GLY A 275 19.01 -25.71 2.52
C GLY A 275 17.95 -26.37 1.65
N THR A 276 16.71 -26.35 2.15
CA THR A 276 15.52 -26.81 1.43
C THR A 276 14.67 -25.60 1.02
N PRO A 277 14.18 -25.55 -0.23
CA PRO A 277 13.18 -24.59 -0.68
C PRO A 277 12.01 -24.50 0.31
N GLN A 278 11.66 -23.30 0.73
CA GLN A 278 10.60 -23.08 1.70
C GLN A 278 10.07 -21.65 1.63
N ALA A 279 8.80 -21.48 2.01
CA ALA A 279 8.26 -20.17 2.32
C ALA A 279 8.72 -19.69 3.71
N PHE A 280 8.80 -18.38 3.88
CA PHE A 280 9.21 -17.75 5.14
C PHE A 280 8.33 -16.54 5.46
N ALA A 281 8.38 -16.06 6.70
CA ALA A 281 7.85 -14.76 7.08
C ALA A 281 9.01 -13.77 7.19
N LEU A 282 8.82 -12.53 6.74
CA LEU A 282 9.84 -11.47 6.83
C LEU A 282 10.21 -11.20 8.30
N SER A 283 11.49 -10.92 8.59
CA SER A 283 11.91 -10.45 9.91
C SER A 283 11.65 -8.96 10.08
N PHE A 284 11.80 -8.47 11.31
CA PHE A 284 11.90 -7.05 11.60
C PHE A 284 12.96 -6.35 10.73
N ALA A 285 14.14 -6.96 10.54
CA ALA A 285 15.20 -6.38 9.72
C ALA A 285 14.85 -6.35 8.23
N ASP A 286 14.18 -7.38 7.71
CA ASP A 286 13.69 -7.38 6.33
C ASP A 286 12.69 -6.23 6.11
N ILE A 287 11.73 -6.04 7.03
CA ILE A 287 10.78 -4.91 6.94
C ILE A 287 11.50 -3.58 6.87
N VAL A 288 12.44 -3.34 7.78
CA VAL A 288 13.18 -2.07 7.86
C VAL A 288 13.99 -1.84 6.59
N ARG A 289 14.70 -2.86 6.12
CA ARG A 289 15.52 -2.79 4.91
C ARG A 289 14.70 -2.55 3.63
N LEU A 290 13.53 -3.16 3.53
CA LEU A 290 12.62 -3.01 2.39
C LEU A 290 11.80 -1.71 2.45
N SER A 291 11.93 -0.92 3.52
CA SER A 291 11.21 0.33 3.71
C SER A 291 12.04 1.54 3.32
N THR A 292 12.36 1.62 2.04
CA THR A 292 13.08 2.75 1.44
C THR A 292 12.18 3.47 0.45
N PRO A 293 12.46 4.74 0.10
CA PRO A 293 11.66 5.46 -0.88
C PRO A 293 11.51 4.72 -2.22
N GLU A 294 12.55 4.04 -2.68
CA GLU A 294 12.55 3.26 -3.93
C GLU A 294 12.19 1.78 -3.74
N GLY A 295 11.98 1.35 -2.49
CA GLY A 295 11.71 -0.03 -2.12
C GLY A 295 10.23 -0.40 -2.25
N PRO A 296 9.85 -1.63 -1.89
CA PRO A 296 8.47 -2.08 -1.98
C PRO A 296 7.58 -1.47 -0.89
N PHE A 297 8.18 -0.91 0.17
CA PHE A 297 7.47 -0.28 1.29
C PHE A 297 7.89 1.19 1.50
N PRO A 298 7.65 2.10 0.54
CA PRO A 298 8.11 3.48 0.63
C PRO A 298 7.42 4.30 1.73
N THR A 299 6.25 3.82 2.18
CA THR A 299 5.45 4.47 3.22
C THR A 299 4.92 3.44 4.20
N MET A 300 4.47 3.89 5.38
CA MET A 300 3.75 3.05 6.34
C MET A 300 2.61 2.29 5.67
N TRP A 301 1.84 2.99 4.83
CA TRP A 301 0.73 2.42 4.10
C TRP A 301 1.11 1.21 3.25
N ALA A 302 2.22 1.33 2.51
CA ALA A 302 2.68 0.28 1.60
C ALA A 302 3.06 -1.02 2.31
N ARG A 303 3.39 -0.99 3.62
CA ARG A 303 3.59 -2.23 4.42
C ARG A 303 2.28 -3.00 4.67
N GLY A 304 1.14 -2.38 4.43
CA GLY A 304 -0.15 -3.04 4.44
C GLY A 304 -0.20 -4.23 3.47
N ASN A 305 -1.20 -5.07 3.62
CA ASN A 305 -1.56 -6.07 2.62
C ASN A 305 -2.84 -5.66 1.90
N ALA A 306 -3.23 -6.40 0.86
CA ALA A 306 -4.35 -6.09 -0.05
C ALA A 306 -5.71 -5.80 0.60
N ARG A 307 -5.91 -6.08 1.90
CA ARG A 307 -7.16 -5.80 2.63
C ARG A 307 -6.94 -4.97 3.89
N GLY A 308 -5.76 -4.35 4.02
CA GLY A 308 -5.37 -3.59 5.21
C GLY A 308 -5.34 -4.44 6.49
N THR A 309 -5.07 -5.74 6.40
CA THR A 309 -5.04 -6.63 7.58
C THR A 309 -3.67 -6.67 8.23
N ALA A 310 -3.64 -6.98 9.53
CA ALA A 310 -2.41 -7.05 10.29
C ALA A 310 -1.69 -8.37 9.99
N TRP A 311 -0.35 -8.38 10.06
CA TRP A 311 0.41 -9.59 9.77
C TRP A 311 1.68 -9.72 10.58
N TRP A 312 2.05 -10.95 10.89
CA TRP A 312 3.20 -11.30 11.73
C TRP A 312 4.51 -11.16 10.95
N THR A 313 5.54 -10.61 11.60
CA THR A 313 6.92 -10.90 11.21
C THR A 313 7.34 -12.25 11.81
N ARG A 314 8.54 -12.75 11.51
CA ARG A 314 9.12 -13.90 12.23
C ARG A 314 9.83 -13.53 13.53
N THR A 315 9.94 -12.23 13.86
CA THR A 315 10.78 -11.74 14.97
C THR A 315 10.00 -11.77 16.30
N PRO A 316 10.44 -12.55 17.29
CA PRO A 316 9.79 -12.60 18.60
C PRO A 316 10.17 -11.42 19.50
N VAL A 317 9.40 -11.26 20.58
CA VAL A 317 9.73 -10.40 21.72
C VAL A 317 10.50 -11.23 22.77
N VAL A 318 11.36 -10.62 23.58
CA VAL A 318 12.27 -11.35 24.50
C VAL A 318 11.50 -12.19 25.52
N ASP A 319 10.29 -11.74 25.91
CA ASP A 319 9.44 -12.46 26.85
C ASP A 319 8.86 -13.79 26.32
N GLY A 320 8.95 -14.05 25.01
CA GLY A 320 8.44 -15.28 24.37
C GLY A 320 6.91 -15.42 24.35
N THR A 321 6.18 -14.42 24.82
CA THR A 321 4.70 -14.39 24.86
C THR A 321 4.10 -13.49 23.79
N ARG A 322 4.92 -12.65 23.17
CA ARG A 322 4.56 -11.68 22.12
C ARG A 322 5.51 -11.79 20.93
N ALA A 323 5.08 -11.27 19.79
CA ALA A 323 5.89 -11.17 18.58
C ALA A 323 5.63 -9.85 17.86
N TRP A 324 6.56 -9.49 16.98
CA TRP A 324 6.43 -8.30 16.14
C TRP A 324 5.45 -8.53 14.99
N SER A 325 4.70 -7.48 14.66
CA SER A 325 3.70 -7.50 13.60
C SER A 325 3.55 -6.12 12.97
N ILE A 326 3.03 -6.12 11.75
CA ILE A 326 2.53 -4.93 11.07
C ILE A 326 1.05 -4.77 11.42
N THR A 327 0.66 -3.58 11.88
CA THR A 327 -0.73 -3.32 12.31
C THR A 327 -1.66 -2.95 11.15
N ALA A 328 -2.94 -3.27 11.32
CA ALA A 328 -4.05 -2.77 10.53
C ALA A 328 -4.70 -1.50 11.11
N GLY A 329 -4.48 -1.22 12.40
CA GLY A 329 -5.05 -0.06 13.08
C GLY A 329 -4.30 1.25 12.77
N PRO A 330 -4.95 2.42 12.87
CA PRO A 330 -4.34 3.70 12.56
C PRO A 330 -3.21 4.09 13.56
N PRO A 331 -2.06 4.63 13.09
CA PRO A 331 -1.60 4.62 11.69
C PRO A 331 -1.25 3.20 11.20
N ARG A 332 -1.82 2.81 10.05
CA ARG A 332 -1.65 1.47 9.47
C ARG A 332 -0.19 1.23 9.08
N GLY A 333 0.26 -0.03 9.13
CA GLY A 333 1.59 -0.37 8.66
C GLY A 333 2.73 -0.18 9.68
N ARG A 334 2.41 0.25 10.90
CA ARG A 334 3.37 0.42 11.99
C ARG A 334 3.86 -0.91 12.55
N LEU A 335 5.11 -0.95 12.97
CA LEU A 335 5.67 -2.09 13.70
C LEU A 335 5.20 -2.06 15.15
N VAL A 336 4.60 -3.15 15.63
CA VAL A 336 4.12 -3.29 17.01
C VAL A 336 4.45 -4.65 17.60
N GLN A 337 4.56 -4.69 18.92
CA GLN A 337 4.76 -5.91 19.71
C GLN A 337 3.58 -6.22 20.65
N THR A 338 2.39 -5.72 20.33
CA THR A 338 1.23 -5.73 21.23
C THR A 338 0.46 -7.05 21.25
N HIS A 339 0.69 -7.92 20.26
CA HIS A 339 -0.08 -9.14 20.07
C HIS A 339 0.60 -10.33 20.75
N SER A 340 -0.17 -11.11 21.51
CA SER A 340 0.31 -12.38 22.05
C SER A 340 0.47 -13.42 20.95
N VAL A 341 1.48 -14.28 21.07
CA VAL A 341 1.83 -15.30 20.07
C VAL A 341 0.75 -16.36 19.82
N THR A 342 -0.23 -16.47 20.72
CA THR A 342 -1.40 -17.36 20.59
C THR A 342 -2.62 -16.69 19.97
N LEU A 343 -2.59 -15.36 19.78
CA LEU A 343 -3.72 -14.64 19.19
C LEU A 343 -3.80 -14.97 17.69
N ASN A 344 -4.97 -15.38 17.26
CA ASN A 344 -5.38 -15.50 15.87
C ASN A 344 -6.25 -14.32 15.41
N GLU A 345 -6.73 -13.48 16.33
CA GLU A 345 -7.50 -12.25 16.07
C GLU A 345 -6.90 -11.06 16.84
N GLY A 346 -6.83 -9.90 16.21
CA GLY A 346 -6.35 -8.66 16.83
C GLY A 346 -7.37 -8.08 17.82
N PRO A 347 -6.93 -7.31 18.84
CA PRO A 347 -7.79 -6.76 19.89
C PRO A 347 -8.86 -5.76 19.40
N LEU A 348 -8.82 -5.35 18.13
CA LEU A 348 -9.77 -4.43 17.49
C LEU A 348 -10.64 -5.10 16.40
N GLY A 349 -10.67 -6.43 16.31
CA GLY A 349 -11.36 -7.15 15.23
C GLY A 349 -10.58 -7.21 13.91
N ASP A 350 -9.37 -6.65 13.89
CA ASP A 350 -8.42 -6.80 12.78
C ASP A 350 -7.95 -8.27 12.72
N THR A 351 -8.22 -8.95 11.62
CA THR A 351 -7.72 -10.32 11.42
C THR A 351 -6.20 -10.28 11.32
N LEU A 352 -5.48 -10.89 12.27
CA LEU A 352 -4.04 -11.09 12.17
C LEU A 352 -3.74 -12.31 11.31
N GLY A 353 -2.61 -12.27 10.59
CA GLY A 353 -2.27 -13.32 9.65
C GLY A 353 -0.79 -13.54 9.42
N VAL A 354 -0.49 -14.70 8.86
CA VAL A 354 0.84 -15.01 8.32
C VAL A 354 0.89 -14.53 6.88
N ARG A 355 1.92 -13.78 6.50
CA ARG A 355 2.11 -13.31 5.13
C ARG A 355 3.32 -14.02 4.50
N PRO A 356 3.12 -15.11 3.74
CA PRO A 356 4.22 -15.89 3.20
C PRO A 356 5.04 -15.12 2.17
N ALA A 357 6.35 -15.23 2.24
CA ALA A 357 7.32 -14.74 1.27
C ALA A 357 8.13 -15.90 0.67
N LEU A 358 8.63 -15.67 -0.54
CA LEU A 358 9.46 -16.59 -1.32
C LEU A 358 10.67 -15.82 -1.87
N ILE A 359 11.79 -16.52 -1.99
CA ILE A 359 12.84 -16.13 -2.94
C ILE A 359 12.70 -17.09 -4.10
N ILE A 360 12.48 -16.56 -5.30
CA ILE A 360 12.34 -17.35 -6.53
C ILE A 360 13.53 -17.10 -7.45
N ASN A 361 13.88 -18.11 -8.24
CA ASN A 361 14.86 -18.02 -9.31
C ASN A 361 14.32 -18.81 -10.50
N GLN A 362 13.92 -18.10 -11.55
CA GLN A 362 13.40 -18.77 -12.74
C GLN A 362 14.55 -19.47 -13.46
N PRO A 363 14.41 -20.77 -13.78
CA PRO A 363 15.39 -21.44 -14.62
C PRO A 363 15.39 -20.79 -16.02
N ASN A 364 16.56 -20.37 -16.48
CA ASN A 364 16.79 -19.83 -17.83
C ASN A 364 16.33 -20.78 -18.95
#